data_AF-A0A7S1S310-F1
#
_entry.id   AF-A0A7S1S310-F1
#
_cell.length_a   1.000
_cell.length_b   1.000
_cell.length_c   1.000
_cell.angle_alpha   90.00
_cell.angle_beta   90.00
_cell.angle_gamma   90.00
#
_symmetry.space_group_name_H-M   'P 1'
#
loop_
_entity.id
_entity.type
_entity.pdbx_description
1 polymer ?
#
loop_
_entity_poly.entity_id
_entity_poly.type
_entity_poly.pdbx_seq_one_letter_code
_entity_poly.pdbx_strand_id
1 'polypeptide(L)'
;RARLSSFREEHGAEPLRRCRGEVDFSHNNMDNQMVWVLLETLAQFEVHAALLKLFANHISQGGILAICEFIRSNQQAEALHELHLSHNEIDDESALELLRVLNSHRPRYPPRRPCEGTGENVLAPVWLRLNHNRIREPDQVRRTAEAEGITICTASDRQACGTSKCCRRECPLVHLYSFNVQARRRQQEQPPWQAQPGSQQSQQQPGSDPEDAPGNGFDQRGMRRKRNRGKLGGSKDYKKDRDDTFEADAPGGGDNGKGREASSAPS
;
A
#
# COMPACT_ATOMS: atom_id res chain seq x y z
N ARG A 1 -4.56 -5.74 -21.87
CA ARG A 1 -5.78 -5.63 -22.71
C ARG A 1 -5.88 -6.74 -23.76
N ALA A 2 -5.06 -6.77 -24.81
CA ALA A 2 -5.19 -7.74 -25.92
C ALA A 2 -5.29 -9.21 -25.47
N ARG A 3 -4.47 -9.62 -24.49
CA ARG A 3 -4.53 -10.97 -23.92
C ARG A 3 -5.86 -11.28 -23.20
N LEU A 4 -6.43 -10.32 -22.48
CA LEU A 4 -7.73 -10.49 -21.81
C LEU A 4 -8.88 -10.52 -22.82
N SER A 5 -8.79 -9.73 -23.89
CA SER A 5 -9.74 -9.79 -25.01
C SER A 5 -9.74 -11.17 -25.65
N SER A 6 -8.56 -11.65 -26.08
CA SER A 6 -8.41 -12.97 -26.70
C SER A 6 -8.90 -14.08 -25.76
N PHE A 7 -8.55 -14.04 -24.48
CA PHE A 7 -9.00 -15.02 -23.49
C PHE A 7 -10.53 -15.00 -23.32
N ARG A 8 -11.14 -13.82 -23.25
CA ARG A 8 -12.59 -13.68 -23.11
C ARG A 8 -13.34 -14.13 -24.36
N GLU A 9 -12.78 -13.91 -25.53
CA GLU A 9 -13.34 -14.41 -26.81
C GLU A 9 -13.30 -15.95 -26.86
N GLU A 10 -12.21 -16.55 -26.36
CA GLU A 10 -12.02 -18.00 -26.38
C GLU A 10 -12.83 -18.74 -25.30
N HIS A 11 -12.87 -18.20 -24.07
CA HIS A 11 -13.41 -18.91 -22.90
C HIS A 11 -14.63 -18.23 -22.26
N GLY A 12 -15.08 -17.09 -22.79
CA GLY A 12 -16.11 -16.26 -22.18
C GLY A 12 -15.61 -15.46 -20.97
N ALA A 13 -16.52 -14.73 -20.33
CA ALA A 13 -16.20 -13.90 -19.16
C ALA A 13 -16.18 -14.68 -17.84
N GLU A 14 -16.93 -15.77 -17.75
CA GLU A 14 -17.14 -16.49 -16.50
C GLU A 14 -15.85 -16.98 -15.82
N PRO A 15 -14.84 -17.51 -16.55
CA PRO A 15 -13.60 -17.91 -15.92
C PRO A 15 -12.84 -16.73 -15.30
N LEU A 16 -12.92 -15.52 -15.88
CA LEU A 16 -12.30 -14.32 -15.30
C LEU A 16 -13.05 -13.80 -14.06
N ARG A 17 -14.38 -13.99 -14.02
CA ARG A 17 -15.22 -13.58 -12.88
C ARG A 17 -15.06 -14.47 -11.65
N ARG A 18 -14.74 -15.75 -11.87
CA ARG A 18 -14.59 -16.77 -10.82
C ARG A 18 -13.15 -17.15 -10.51
N CYS A 19 -12.17 -16.65 -11.27
CA CYS A 19 -10.78 -16.92 -10.96
C CYS A 19 -10.38 -16.18 -9.69
N ARG A 20 -9.60 -16.82 -8.81
CA ARG A 20 -9.02 -16.12 -7.67
C ARG A 20 -7.72 -15.44 -8.09
N GLY A 21 -7.83 -14.30 -8.77
CA GLY A 21 -6.69 -13.59 -9.33
C GLY A 21 -5.82 -12.89 -8.28
N GLU A 22 -4.51 -13.09 -8.37
CA GLU A 22 -3.52 -12.24 -7.72
C GLU A 22 -2.95 -11.25 -8.74
N VAL A 23 -3.11 -9.96 -8.46
CA VAL A 23 -2.60 -8.86 -9.27
C VAL A 23 -1.57 -8.12 -8.43
N ASP A 24 -0.30 -8.32 -8.77
CA ASP A 24 0.84 -7.71 -8.08
C ASP A 24 1.57 -6.73 -8.98
N PHE A 25 1.49 -5.45 -8.62
CA PHE A 25 2.27 -4.36 -9.19
C PHE A 25 2.96 -3.56 -8.07
N SER A 26 3.35 -4.24 -6.99
CA SER A 26 4.16 -3.63 -5.95
C SER A 26 5.54 -3.20 -6.47
N HIS A 27 6.11 -2.13 -5.93
CA HIS A 27 7.45 -1.64 -6.33
C HIS A 27 7.61 -1.29 -7.83
N ASN A 28 6.56 -0.77 -8.47
CA ASN A 28 6.58 -0.48 -9.91
C ASN A 28 6.52 1.02 -10.24
N ASN A 29 6.73 1.90 -9.25
CA ASN A 29 6.61 3.36 -9.39
C ASN A 29 5.27 3.79 -10.03
N MET A 30 4.19 3.05 -9.75
CA MET A 30 2.88 3.38 -10.28
C MET A 30 2.39 4.70 -9.70
N ASP A 31 1.97 5.62 -10.56
CA ASP A 31 1.20 6.79 -10.17
C ASP A 31 -0.31 6.51 -10.22
N ASN A 32 -1.11 7.52 -9.84
CA ASN A 32 -2.57 7.42 -9.86
C ASN A 32 -3.14 7.08 -11.25
N GLN A 33 -2.54 7.60 -12.33
CA GLN A 33 -3.03 7.39 -13.69
C GLN A 33 -2.78 5.95 -14.13
N MET A 34 -1.60 5.40 -13.83
CA MET A 34 -1.27 4.00 -14.11
C MET A 34 -2.19 3.04 -13.36
N VAL A 35 -2.48 3.32 -12.09
CA VAL A 35 -3.44 2.53 -11.29
C VAL A 35 -4.83 2.61 -11.90
N TRP A 36 -5.28 3.80 -12.31
CA TRP A 36 -6.57 3.95 -12.96
C TRP A 36 -6.67 3.10 -14.25
N VAL A 37 -5.69 3.19 -15.15
CA VAL A 37 -5.69 2.39 -16.39
C VAL A 37 -5.70 0.88 -16.10
N LEU A 38 -4.90 0.43 -15.11
CA LEU A 38 -4.88 -0.97 -14.69
C LEU A 38 -6.26 -1.43 -14.23
N LEU A 39 -6.86 -0.69 -13.29
CA LEU A 39 -8.10 -1.09 -12.65
C LEU A 39 -9.31 -0.95 -13.57
N GLU A 40 -9.35 0.10 -14.41
CA GLU A 40 -10.34 0.23 -15.49
C GLU A 40 -10.26 -0.98 -16.42
N THR A 41 -9.05 -1.39 -16.81
CA THR A 41 -8.86 -2.58 -17.64
C THR A 41 -9.40 -3.82 -16.93
N LEU A 42 -9.05 -4.06 -15.66
CA LEU A 42 -9.53 -5.24 -14.94
C LEU A 42 -11.06 -5.26 -14.79
N ALA A 43 -11.69 -4.11 -14.52
CA ALA A 43 -13.15 -3.99 -14.46
C ALA A 43 -13.81 -4.23 -15.83
N GLN A 44 -13.24 -3.70 -16.92
CA GLN A 44 -13.77 -3.90 -18.29
C GLN A 44 -13.87 -5.39 -18.66
N PHE A 45 -12.91 -6.20 -18.20
CA PHE A 45 -12.88 -7.64 -18.44
C PHE A 45 -13.46 -8.47 -17.29
N GLU A 46 -14.08 -7.82 -16.30
CA GLU A 46 -14.74 -8.44 -15.14
C GLU A 46 -13.82 -9.42 -14.41
N VAL A 47 -12.55 -9.05 -14.27
CA VAL A 47 -11.54 -9.90 -13.63
C VAL A 47 -11.74 -9.86 -12.11
N HIS A 48 -11.87 -11.02 -11.48
CA HIS A 48 -11.82 -11.15 -10.03
C HIS A 48 -10.37 -11.05 -9.55
N ALA A 49 -9.94 -9.82 -9.30
CA ALA A 49 -8.67 -9.54 -8.62
C ALA A 49 -8.86 -9.76 -7.11
N ALA A 50 -8.93 -11.01 -6.66
CA ALA A 50 -9.09 -11.34 -5.25
C ALA A 50 -7.98 -10.69 -4.38
N LEU A 51 -6.73 -10.77 -4.82
CA LEU A 51 -5.59 -10.16 -4.14
C LEU A 51 -5.02 -9.04 -5.00
N LEU A 52 -5.07 -7.80 -4.50
CA LEU A 52 -4.54 -6.63 -5.19
C LEU A 52 -3.38 -6.02 -4.39
N LYS A 53 -2.16 -6.22 -4.88
CA LYS A 53 -0.92 -5.75 -4.26
C LYS A 53 -0.36 -4.55 -5.03
N LEU A 54 -0.46 -3.38 -4.43
CA LEU A 54 -0.07 -2.09 -5.03
C LEU A 54 0.85 -1.29 -4.08
N PHE A 55 1.56 -1.97 -3.19
CA PHE A 55 2.41 -1.33 -2.19
C PHE A 55 3.72 -0.80 -2.77
N ALA A 56 4.33 0.17 -2.09
CA ALA A 56 5.59 0.79 -2.52
C ALA A 56 5.49 1.43 -3.92
N ASN A 57 4.49 2.29 -4.09
CA ASN A 57 4.22 3.07 -5.31
C ASN A 57 3.96 4.55 -4.93
N HIS A 58 3.43 5.35 -5.86
CA HIS A 58 3.10 6.77 -5.67
C HIS A 58 1.58 7.02 -5.64
N ILE A 59 0.83 6.12 -5.00
CA ILE A 59 -0.63 6.17 -4.96
C ILE A 59 -1.07 7.18 -3.90
N SER A 60 -1.80 8.21 -4.30
CA SER A 60 -2.42 9.19 -3.41
C SER A 60 -3.95 9.13 -3.51
N GLN A 61 -4.65 10.22 -3.17
CA GLN A 61 -6.11 10.30 -3.25
C GLN A 61 -6.65 9.85 -4.62
N GLY A 62 -6.02 10.27 -5.73
CA GLY A 62 -6.48 9.91 -7.07
C GLY A 62 -6.49 8.40 -7.33
N GLY A 63 -5.47 7.69 -6.86
CA GLY A 63 -5.40 6.23 -7.01
C GLY A 63 -6.36 5.50 -6.07
N ILE A 64 -6.65 6.05 -4.89
CA ILE A 64 -7.74 5.54 -4.04
C ILE A 64 -9.10 5.70 -4.71
N LEU A 65 -9.36 6.84 -5.36
CA LEU A 65 -10.60 7.03 -6.12
C LEU A 65 -10.71 6.01 -7.27
N ALA A 66 -9.61 5.70 -7.95
CA ALA A 66 -9.58 4.64 -8.95
C ALA A 66 -9.91 3.25 -8.36
N ILE A 67 -9.40 2.93 -7.17
CA ILE A 67 -9.74 1.69 -6.45
C ILE A 67 -11.21 1.66 -6.05
N CYS A 68 -11.75 2.78 -5.57
CA CYS A 68 -13.16 2.91 -5.24
C CYS A 68 -14.05 2.68 -6.47
N GLU A 69 -13.66 3.26 -7.61
CA GLU A 69 -14.38 3.08 -8.86
C GLU A 69 -14.30 1.66 -9.39
N PHE A 70 -13.17 0.98 -9.23
CA PHE A 70 -13.03 -0.44 -9.52
C PHE A 70 -14.01 -1.29 -8.72
N ILE A 71 -14.14 -1.03 -7.41
CA ILE A 71 -15.09 -1.74 -6.54
C ILE A 71 -16.53 -1.52 -7.01
N ARG A 72 -16.88 -0.28 -7.38
CA ARG A 72 -18.22 0.11 -7.86
C ARG A 72 -18.57 -0.51 -9.20
N SER A 73 -17.63 -0.53 -10.13
CA SER A 73 -17.86 -0.94 -11.53
C SER A 73 -17.72 -2.45 -11.76
N ASN A 74 -16.84 -3.13 -11.01
CA ASN A 74 -16.57 -4.55 -11.19
C ASN A 74 -17.56 -5.44 -10.43
N GLN A 75 -18.87 -5.24 -10.63
CA GLN A 75 -19.94 -5.93 -9.87
C GLN A 75 -20.18 -7.38 -10.27
N GLN A 76 -19.78 -7.75 -11.50
CA GLN A 76 -19.98 -9.10 -12.04
C GLN A 76 -18.92 -10.10 -11.57
N ALA A 77 -17.77 -9.61 -11.09
CA ALA A 77 -16.73 -10.41 -10.48
C ALA A 77 -16.98 -10.59 -8.97
N GLU A 78 -16.35 -11.60 -8.37
CA GLU A 78 -16.36 -11.76 -6.91
C GLU A 78 -15.66 -10.59 -6.18
N ALA A 79 -15.85 -10.51 -4.86
CA ALA A 79 -15.36 -9.41 -4.02
C ALA A 79 -13.83 -9.41 -3.86
N LEU A 80 -13.23 -8.23 -3.65
CA LEU A 80 -11.84 -8.11 -3.24
C LEU A 80 -11.62 -8.78 -1.88
N HIS A 81 -10.55 -9.53 -1.78
CA HIS A 81 -10.18 -10.25 -0.58
C HIS A 81 -9.08 -9.50 0.18
N GLU A 82 -8.04 -9.10 -0.54
CA GLU A 82 -6.87 -8.48 0.06
C GLU A 82 -6.47 -7.26 -0.75
N LEU A 83 -6.18 -6.17 -0.04
CA LEU A 83 -5.74 -4.93 -0.64
C LEU A 83 -4.51 -4.43 0.12
N HIS A 84 -3.37 -4.51 -0.54
CA HIS A 84 -2.08 -4.14 0.04
C HIS A 84 -1.61 -2.81 -0.56
N LEU A 85 -1.73 -1.74 0.23
CA LEU A 85 -1.48 -0.36 -0.17
C LEU A 85 -0.42 0.35 0.69
N SER A 86 0.39 -0.39 1.45
CA SER A 86 1.43 0.20 2.29
C SER A 86 2.49 0.94 1.47
N HIS A 87 3.24 1.85 2.08
CA HIS A 87 4.32 2.60 1.39
C HIS A 87 3.81 3.37 0.17
N ASN A 88 2.75 4.15 0.34
CA ASN A 88 2.18 5.02 -0.68
C ASN A 88 1.97 6.43 -0.09
N GLU A 89 1.17 7.26 -0.74
CA GLU A 89 0.92 8.65 -0.39
C GLU A 89 -0.53 8.91 0.07
N ILE A 90 -1.18 7.89 0.66
CA ILE A 90 -2.59 7.93 1.07
C ILE A 90 -2.75 8.73 2.36
N ASP A 91 -3.70 9.66 2.39
CA ASP A 91 -4.02 10.49 3.56
C ASP A 91 -5.26 10.00 4.33
N ASP A 92 -5.61 10.72 5.39
CA ASP A 92 -6.71 10.42 6.30
C ASP A 92 -8.07 10.28 5.57
N GLU A 93 -8.40 11.27 4.72
CA GLU A 93 -9.66 11.32 3.98
C GLU A 93 -9.75 10.20 2.94
N SER A 94 -8.66 9.94 2.23
CA SER A 94 -8.61 8.86 1.24
C SER A 94 -8.79 7.49 1.89
N ALA A 95 -8.15 7.24 3.03
CA ALA A 95 -8.34 5.99 3.78
C ALA A 95 -9.80 5.81 4.22
N LEU A 96 -10.44 6.90 4.69
CA LEU A 96 -11.84 6.87 5.12
C LEU A 96 -12.80 6.66 3.94
N GLU A 97 -12.57 7.28 2.79
CA GLU A 97 -13.35 7.08 1.56
C GLU A 97 -13.33 5.61 1.12
N LEU A 98 -12.16 4.96 1.14
CA LEU A 98 -12.05 3.54 0.82
C LEU A 98 -12.89 2.67 1.77
N LEU A 99 -12.86 2.95 3.07
CA LEU A 99 -13.66 2.23 4.07
C LEU A 99 -15.17 2.42 3.82
N ARG A 100 -15.60 3.65 3.53
CA ARG A 100 -17.00 3.98 3.19
C ARG A 100 -17.47 3.24 1.95
N VAL A 101 -16.63 3.12 0.92
CA VAL A 101 -16.97 2.39 -0.31
C VAL A 101 -17.14 0.90 -0.04
N LEU A 102 -16.25 0.28 0.73
CA LEU A 102 -16.45 -1.11 1.15
C LEU A 102 -17.76 -1.29 1.93
N ASN A 103 -18.10 -0.33 2.80
CA ASN A 103 -19.30 -0.36 3.61
C ASN A 103 -20.60 -0.22 2.79
N SER A 104 -20.60 0.65 1.79
CA SER A 104 -21.77 0.91 0.93
C SER A 104 -22.08 -0.24 -0.04
N HIS A 105 -21.15 -1.17 -0.24
CA HIS A 105 -21.32 -2.35 -1.10
C HIS A 105 -21.70 -3.61 -0.32
N ARG A 106 -22.35 -3.49 0.84
CA ARG A 106 -23.00 -4.63 1.49
C ARG A 106 -24.15 -5.16 0.61
N PRO A 107 -24.38 -6.48 0.54
CA PRO A 107 -23.74 -7.55 1.32
C PRO A 107 -22.47 -8.14 0.68
N ARG A 108 -21.93 -7.55 -0.40
CA ARG A 108 -20.73 -8.08 -1.09
C ARG A 108 -19.48 -8.07 -0.19
N TYR A 109 -19.40 -7.09 0.71
CA TYR A 109 -18.37 -7.00 1.74
C TYR A 109 -18.99 -7.14 3.14
N PRO A 110 -18.35 -7.88 4.08
CA PRO A 110 -17.10 -8.64 3.92
C PRO A 110 -17.27 -9.83 2.95
N PRO A 111 -16.21 -10.22 2.21
CA PRO A 111 -16.28 -11.32 1.26
C PRO A 111 -16.57 -12.65 1.95
N ARG A 112 -17.21 -13.57 1.20
CA ARG A 112 -17.32 -14.97 1.60
C ARG A 112 -16.13 -15.75 1.06
N ARG A 113 -15.54 -16.61 1.88
CA ARG A 113 -14.39 -17.45 1.51
C ARG A 113 -14.57 -18.86 2.05
N PRO A 114 -14.04 -19.88 1.36
CA PRO A 114 -13.99 -21.21 1.91
C PRO A 114 -13.13 -21.20 3.18
N CYS A 115 -13.70 -21.68 4.28
CA CYS A 115 -13.02 -21.87 5.55
C CYS A 115 -11.98 -22.99 5.38
N GLU A 116 -10.77 -22.76 5.87
CA GLU A 116 -9.70 -23.75 5.85
C GLU A 116 -10.14 -25.02 6.61
N GLY A 117 -10.03 -26.17 5.96
CA GLY A 117 -10.37 -27.47 6.53
C GLY A 117 -11.82 -27.93 6.30
N THR A 118 -12.81 -27.03 6.31
CA THR A 118 -14.23 -27.43 6.09
C THR A 118 -14.72 -27.18 4.67
N GLY A 119 -14.14 -26.21 3.96
CA GLY A 119 -14.60 -25.78 2.64
C GLY A 119 -15.90 -24.96 2.65
N GLU A 120 -16.50 -24.74 3.83
CA GLU A 120 -17.72 -23.93 3.95
C GLU A 120 -17.43 -22.45 3.73
N ASN A 121 -18.32 -21.76 3.00
CA ASN A 121 -18.15 -20.34 2.72
C ASN A 121 -18.53 -19.46 3.93
N VAL A 122 -17.53 -19.00 4.66
CA VAL A 122 -17.65 -18.11 5.82
C VAL A 122 -17.34 -16.66 5.45
N LEU A 123 -17.91 -15.71 6.18
CA LEU A 123 -17.52 -14.30 6.03
C LEU A 123 -16.11 -14.11 6.59
N ALA A 124 -15.26 -13.44 5.82
CA ALA A 124 -13.92 -13.04 6.23
C ALA A 124 -13.72 -11.54 5.92
N PRO A 125 -13.11 -10.76 6.83
CA PRO A 125 -12.91 -9.34 6.58
C PRO A 125 -12.04 -9.10 5.34
N VAL A 126 -12.18 -7.93 4.72
CA VAL A 126 -11.19 -7.47 3.74
C VAL A 126 -9.88 -7.22 4.48
N TRP A 127 -8.80 -7.84 4.04
CA TRP A 127 -7.48 -7.60 4.62
C TRP A 127 -6.87 -6.37 3.96
N LEU A 128 -6.87 -5.24 4.68
CA LEU A 128 -6.45 -3.95 4.16
C LEU A 128 -5.18 -3.47 4.89
N ARG A 129 -4.10 -3.30 4.13
CA ARG A 129 -2.81 -2.82 4.64
C ARG A 129 -2.56 -1.39 4.18
N LEU A 130 -2.62 -0.44 5.11
CA LEU A 130 -2.40 0.99 4.86
C LEU A 130 -1.20 1.55 5.64
N ASN A 131 -0.33 0.70 6.21
CA ASN A 131 0.84 1.14 6.95
C ASN A 131 1.87 1.88 6.05
N HIS A 132 2.68 2.76 6.61
CA HIS A 132 3.64 3.60 5.90
C HIS A 132 3.04 4.50 4.79
N ASN A 133 1.86 5.07 5.04
CA ASN A 133 1.24 6.10 4.21
C ASN A 133 1.34 7.49 4.88
N ARG A 134 0.59 8.47 4.37
CA ARG A 134 0.50 9.86 4.89
C ARG A 134 -0.71 10.08 5.79
N ILE A 135 -1.21 9.03 6.43
CA ILE A 135 -2.31 9.12 7.40
C ILE A 135 -1.77 9.73 8.69
N ARG A 136 -2.28 10.91 9.07
CA ARG A 136 -1.78 11.71 10.19
C ARG A 136 -2.43 11.30 11.51
N GLU A 137 -3.71 10.98 11.48
CA GLU A 137 -4.52 10.69 12.67
C GLU A 137 -5.24 9.33 12.52
N PRO A 138 -4.51 8.18 12.52
CA PRO A 138 -5.11 6.86 12.34
C PRO A 138 -6.25 6.55 13.32
N ASP A 139 -6.12 6.96 14.59
CA ASP A 139 -7.17 6.77 15.59
C ASP A 139 -8.41 7.62 15.31
N GLN A 140 -8.27 8.79 14.69
CA GLN A 140 -9.41 9.59 14.26
C GLN A 140 -10.11 8.93 13.07
N VAL A 141 -9.36 8.50 12.06
CA VAL A 141 -9.93 7.75 10.91
C VAL A 141 -10.72 6.54 11.38
N ARG A 142 -10.17 5.74 12.32
CA ARG A 142 -10.87 4.59 12.91
C ARG A 142 -12.16 5.01 13.61
N ARG A 143 -12.11 6.00 14.50
CA ARG A 143 -13.28 6.45 15.27
C ARG A 143 -14.37 7.01 14.36
N THR A 144 -14.02 7.77 13.33
CA THR A 144 -14.96 8.29 12.35
C THR A 144 -15.63 7.15 11.58
N ALA A 145 -14.85 6.18 11.10
CA ALA A 145 -15.39 5.00 10.42
C ALA A 145 -16.34 4.19 11.33
N GLU A 146 -15.96 3.95 12.58
CA GLU A 146 -16.81 3.24 13.56
C GLU A 146 -18.10 4.02 13.87
N ALA A 147 -18.04 5.36 13.98
CA ALA A 147 -19.21 6.21 14.14
C ALA A 147 -20.16 6.17 12.92
N GLU A 148 -19.63 5.85 11.73
CA GLU A 148 -20.39 5.61 10.51
C GLU A 148 -20.89 4.15 10.37
N GLY A 149 -20.72 3.32 11.40
CA GLY A 149 -21.17 1.92 11.42
C GLY A 149 -20.25 0.96 10.66
N ILE A 150 -19.01 1.37 10.39
CA ILE A 150 -18.00 0.54 9.75
C ILE A 150 -17.30 -0.30 10.82
N THR A 151 -17.46 -1.63 10.77
CA THR A 151 -16.85 -2.55 11.73
C THR A 151 -15.41 -2.87 11.34
N ILE A 152 -14.45 -2.51 12.20
CA ILE A 152 -13.01 -2.62 11.92
C ILE A 152 -12.32 -3.47 12.98
N CYS A 153 -11.46 -4.41 12.57
CA CYS A 153 -10.50 -5.06 13.45
C CYS A 153 -9.09 -4.51 13.21
N THR A 154 -8.41 -4.06 14.27
CA THR A 154 -7.02 -3.56 14.23
C THR A 154 -6.03 -4.49 14.94
N ALA A 155 -6.40 -5.75 15.20
CA ALA A 155 -5.52 -6.69 15.87
C ALA A 155 -4.25 -6.93 15.02
N SER A 156 -3.08 -6.78 15.64
CA SER A 156 -1.79 -6.98 14.99
C SER A 156 -1.27 -8.41 15.13
N ASP A 157 -1.91 -9.24 15.95
CA ASP A 157 -1.53 -10.64 16.14
C ASP A 157 -1.94 -11.48 14.93
N ARG A 158 -0.93 -11.97 14.20
CA ARG A 158 -1.10 -12.80 13.00
C ARG A 158 -1.60 -14.21 13.29
N GLN A 159 -1.47 -14.68 14.53
CA GLN A 159 -1.99 -15.99 14.92
C GLN A 159 -3.50 -15.92 15.13
N ALA A 160 -3.95 -14.82 15.74
CA ALA A 160 -5.36 -14.57 16.01
C ALA A 160 -6.12 -14.03 14.78
N CYS A 161 -5.47 -13.24 13.93
CA CYS A 161 -6.06 -12.68 12.71
C CYS A 161 -5.19 -12.94 11.49
N GLY A 162 -5.80 -13.44 10.42
CA GLY A 162 -5.18 -13.76 9.14
C GLY A 162 -6.05 -13.32 7.96
N THR A 163 -5.57 -13.50 6.74
CA THR A 163 -6.29 -13.10 5.54
C THR A 163 -7.63 -13.84 5.36
N SER A 164 -7.79 -14.98 6.03
CA SER A 164 -8.97 -15.84 6.06
C SER A 164 -9.71 -15.85 7.40
N LYS A 165 -9.20 -15.19 8.46
CA LYS A 165 -9.76 -15.30 9.82
C LYS A 165 -9.62 -14.05 10.66
N CYS A 166 -10.55 -13.84 11.60
CA CYS A 166 -10.50 -12.76 12.57
C CYS A 166 -10.78 -13.29 13.99
N CYS A 167 -10.15 -12.69 14.99
CA CYS A 167 -10.35 -13.04 16.39
C CYS A 167 -11.66 -12.52 16.99
N ARG A 168 -12.40 -11.66 16.26
CA ARG A 168 -13.71 -11.15 16.69
C ARG A 168 -14.78 -12.21 16.47
N ARG A 169 -15.74 -12.28 17.40
CA ARG A 169 -16.90 -13.17 17.31
C ARG A 169 -17.78 -12.86 16.09
N GLU A 170 -17.97 -11.58 15.80
CA GLU A 170 -18.65 -11.11 14.60
C GLU A 170 -17.63 -10.67 13.56
N CYS A 171 -17.79 -11.12 12.31
CA CYS A 171 -16.88 -10.78 11.23
C CYS A 171 -16.92 -9.26 10.98
N PRO A 172 -15.81 -8.53 11.21
CA PRO A 172 -15.75 -7.12 10.85
C PRO A 172 -15.77 -6.97 9.33
N LEU A 173 -16.08 -5.77 8.85
CA LEU A 173 -15.99 -5.44 7.43
C LEU A 173 -14.53 -5.51 6.96
N VAL A 174 -13.63 -4.93 7.75
CA VAL A 174 -12.22 -4.75 7.39
C VAL A 174 -11.30 -5.14 8.53
N HIS A 175 -10.20 -5.79 8.17
CA HIS A 175 -9.03 -5.98 9.03
C HIS A 175 -7.95 -4.98 8.62
N LEU A 176 -7.69 -3.99 9.49
CA LEU A 176 -6.69 -2.93 9.28
C LEU A 176 -5.36 -3.31 9.96
N TYR A 177 -4.56 -4.11 9.27
CA TYR A 177 -3.30 -4.63 9.79
C TYR A 177 -2.24 -3.52 9.94
N SER A 178 -1.63 -3.42 11.12
CA SER A 178 -0.58 -2.44 11.45
C SER A 178 -0.93 -0.98 11.10
N PHE A 179 -2.21 -0.61 11.15
CA PHE A 179 -2.70 0.70 10.69
C PHE A 179 -2.09 1.91 11.39
N ASN A 180 -1.68 1.76 12.66
CA ASN A 180 -1.05 2.84 13.42
C ASN A 180 0.42 3.07 13.04
N VAL A 181 1.01 2.21 12.21
CA VAL A 181 2.39 2.36 11.73
C VAL A 181 2.36 3.20 10.45
N GLN A 182 2.47 4.52 10.57
CA GLN A 182 2.46 5.44 9.43
C GLN A 182 3.84 6.02 9.13
N ALA A 183 4.03 6.57 7.92
CA ALA A 183 5.29 7.20 7.59
C ALA A 183 5.49 8.36 8.59
N ARG A 184 6.58 8.30 9.35
CA ARG A 184 6.94 9.44 10.21
C ARG A 184 6.98 10.65 9.30
N ARG A 185 6.24 11.70 9.67
CA ARG A 185 6.39 13.03 9.11
C ARG A 185 7.89 13.30 9.19
N ARG A 186 8.63 13.11 8.08
CA ARG A 186 9.91 13.78 7.92
C ARG A 186 9.49 15.21 8.13
N GLN A 187 9.83 15.74 9.31
CA GLN A 187 9.73 17.16 9.58
C GLN A 187 10.23 17.81 8.31
N GLN A 188 9.45 18.74 7.77
CA GLN A 188 9.97 19.76 6.88
C GLN A 188 11.40 20.01 7.35
N GLU A 189 12.38 19.59 6.55
CA GLU A 189 13.74 20.07 6.69
C GLU A 189 13.58 21.58 6.55
N GLN A 190 13.38 22.26 7.67
CA GLN A 190 13.54 23.69 7.71
C GLN A 190 14.97 23.90 7.20
N PRO A 191 15.16 24.64 6.11
CA PRO A 191 16.50 25.01 5.71
C PRO A 191 17.21 25.65 6.92
N PRO A 192 18.47 25.30 7.21
CA PRO A 192 19.17 25.77 8.43
C PRO A 192 19.36 27.30 8.55
N TRP A 193 18.84 28.10 7.61
CA TRP A 193 19.12 29.53 7.50
C TRP A 193 18.08 30.46 8.14
N GLN A 194 17.04 29.95 8.80
CA GLN A 194 16.06 30.79 9.54
C GLN A 194 16.24 30.84 11.06
N ALA A 195 17.40 30.45 11.58
CA ALA A 195 17.81 30.89 12.92
C ALA A 195 18.43 32.29 12.80
N GLN A 196 17.60 33.33 12.91
CA GLN A 196 18.11 34.66 13.26
C GLN A 196 18.27 34.75 14.78
N PRO A 197 19.48 35.00 15.31
CA PRO A 197 19.64 35.65 16.58
C PRO A 197 19.76 37.15 16.33
N GLY A 198 18.76 37.91 16.78
CA GLY A 198 18.96 39.34 17.02
C GLY A 198 19.84 39.52 18.26
N SER A 199 20.92 40.30 18.13
CA SER A 199 21.47 41.06 19.26
C SER A 199 22.08 42.36 18.75
N GLN A 200 21.81 43.39 19.52
CA GLN A 200 21.87 44.82 19.24
C GLN A 200 23.29 45.42 19.32
N GLN A 201 23.43 46.58 18.67
CA GLN A 201 24.20 47.77 19.07
C GLN A 201 25.72 47.67 19.28
N SER A 202 26.46 48.38 18.42
CA SER A 202 27.39 49.43 18.87
C SER A 202 27.63 50.45 17.76
N GLN A 203 27.20 51.70 18.02
CA GLN A 203 27.59 52.90 17.28
C GLN A 203 29.09 53.17 17.47
N GLN A 204 29.78 53.57 16.39
CA GLN A 204 30.71 54.72 16.35
C GLN A 204 31.37 54.85 14.95
N GLN A 205 31.07 55.94 14.26
CA GLN A 205 31.93 56.64 13.28
C GLN A 205 32.65 57.80 14.04
N PRO A 206 33.62 58.58 13.50
CA PRO A 206 33.94 58.86 12.07
C PRO A 206 35.44 59.12 11.70
N GLY A 207 35.69 59.39 10.40
CA GLY A 207 36.85 60.13 9.84
C GLY A 207 37.95 59.22 9.26
N SER A 208 38.51 59.41 8.06
CA SER A 208 38.61 60.59 7.18
C SER A 208 39.13 60.15 5.78
N ASP A 209 38.60 60.76 4.72
CA ASP A 209 39.18 60.91 3.36
C ASP A 209 40.53 61.71 3.41
N PRO A 210 41.39 61.84 2.35
CA PRO A 210 41.06 61.81 0.91
C PRO A 210 42.12 61.26 -0.10
N GLU A 211 41.68 61.25 -1.37
CA GLU A 211 42.41 61.54 -2.63
C GLU A 211 43.57 60.62 -3.12
N ASP A 212 43.39 59.97 -4.29
CA ASP A 212 43.92 60.47 -5.58
C ASP A 212 43.66 59.49 -6.76
N ALA A 213 43.47 60.05 -7.95
CA ALA A 213 43.08 59.42 -9.23
C ALA A 213 44.31 58.90 -10.04
N PRO A 214 44.26 58.77 -11.39
CA PRO A 214 43.46 57.91 -12.28
C PRO A 214 44.36 57.00 -13.17
N GLY A 215 43.78 56.06 -13.93
CA GLY A 215 44.53 55.45 -15.04
C GLY A 215 43.91 54.26 -15.78
N ASN A 216 43.30 54.54 -16.92
CA ASN A 216 43.32 53.83 -18.22
C ASN A 216 43.41 52.29 -18.32
N GLY A 217 42.56 51.75 -19.20
CA GLY A 217 43.01 50.79 -20.23
C GLY A 217 42.15 49.56 -20.44
N PHE A 218 41.52 49.49 -21.62
CA PHE A 218 41.37 48.34 -22.54
C PHE A 218 41.92 46.97 -22.02
N ASP A 219 41.27 45.82 -22.23
CA ASP A 219 40.96 45.27 -23.54
C ASP A 219 40.17 43.94 -23.46
N GLN A 220 39.57 43.56 -24.60
CA GLN A 220 38.83 42.32 -24.86
C GLN A 220 39.73 41.07 -24.93
N ARG A 221 39.18 39.89 -24.56
CA ARG A 221 39.40 38.51 -25.10
C ARG A 221 38.87 37.53 -24.03
N GLY A 222 37.79 36.78 -24.23
CA GLY A 222 37.69 35.67 -25.19
C GLY A 222 38.43 34.44 -24.66
N MET A 223 37.71 33.43 -24.14
CA MET A 223 38.02 31.97 -24.17
C MET A 223 36.92 31.22 -23.38
N ARG A 224 36.05 30.43 -24.00
CA ARG A 224 36.24 29.05 -24.50
C ARG A 224 36.17 27.98 -23.38
N ARG A 225 35.00 27.33 -23.34
CA ARG A 225 34.68 25.94 -22.97
C ARG A 225 35.74 25.16 -22.16
N LYS A 226 35.34 24.61 -21.00
CA LYS A 226 35.77 23.28 -20.57
C LYS A 226 34.63 22.53 -19.88
N ARG A 227 34.20 21.45 -20.57
CA ARG A 227 33.49 20.29 -20.00
C ARG A 227 34.26 19.80 -18.78
N ASN A 228 33.57 19.49 -17.69
CA ASN A 228 34.11 18.61 -16.67
C ASN A 228 33.27 17.34 -16.60
N ARG A 229 33.94 16.25 -17.01
CA ARG A 229 33.50 14.86 -17.00
C ARG A 229 34.47 14.17 -16.05
N GLY A 230 33.97 13.66 -14.93
CA GLY A 230 34.74 12.89 -13.96
C GLY A 230 33.81 12.44 -12.83
N LYS A 231 33.13 11.30 -12.94
CA LYS A 231 33.57 9.94 -12.56
C LYS A 231 33.85 9.77 -11.06
N LEU A 232 33.07 8.84 -10.50
CA LEU A 232 33.40 7.83 -9.48
C LEU A 232 33.39 8.23 -8.00
N GLY A 233 32.62 7.45 -7.24
CA GLY A 233 32.94 7.12 -5.85
C GLY A 233 31.76 7.24 -4.91
N GLY A 234 31.10 6.12 -4.58
CA GLY A 234 30.15 6.13 -3.47
C GLY A 234 29.16 4.97 -3.39
N SER A 235 29.64 3.73 -3.44
CA SER A 235 28.92 2.61 -2.82
C SER A 235 28.71 2.91 -1.34
N LYS A 236 27.46 2.99 -0.89
CA LYS A 236 27.07 2.73 0.51
C LYS A 236 25.74 1.99 0.56
N ASP A 237 25.86 0.72 0.91
CA ASP A 237 25.04 0.03 1.90
C ASP A 237 23.52 0.11 1.75
N TYR A 238 22.99 -0.63 0.76
CA TYR A 238 21.66 -1.21 0.90
C TYR A 238 21.73 -2.30 1.98
N LYS A 239 21.32 -1.94 3.20
CA LYS A 239 20.95 -2.90 4.22
C LYS A 239 19.78 -3.74 3.67
N LYS A 240 20.16 -4.96 3.39
CA LYS A 240 19.41 -6.16 3.09
C LYS A 240 18.35 -6.40 4.18
N ASP A 241 17.12 -5.93 3.94
CA ASP A 241 15.93 -6.47 4.60
C ASP A 241 15.69 -7.87 4.03
N ARG A 242 16.43 -8.84 4.59
CA ARG A 242 16.13 -10.27 4.51
C ARG A 242 15.25 -10.59 5.71
N ASP A 243 13.99 -10.88 5.46
CA ASP A 243 13.26 -12.02 6.03
C ASP A 243 11.81 -12.02 5.52
N ASP A 244 11.65 -12.36 4.24
CA ASP A 244 10.43 -13.00 3.74
C ASP A 244 10.87 -14.35 3.17
N THR A 245 11.31 -15.23 4.06
CA THR A 245 11.67 -16.61 3.73
C THR A 245 10.39 -17.42 3.68
N PHE A 246 10.00 -17.77 2.46
CA PHE A 246 9.06 -18.82 2.10
C PHE A 246 9.52 -20.13 2.76
N GLU A 247 8.86 -20.60 3.83
CA GLU A 247 8.96 -22.01 4.23
C GLU A 247 7.89 -22.80 3.48
N ALA A 248 8.38 -23.66 2.59
CA ALA A 248 7.62 -24.64 1.85
C ALA A 248 7.25 -25.81 2.77
N ASP A 249 5.99 -26.23 2.68
CA ASP A 249 5.49 -27.47 3.25
C ASP A 249 6.33 -28.68 2.81
N ALA A 250 6.74 -29.50 3.77
CA ALA A 250 7.19 -30.87 3.54
C ALA A 250 6.14 -31.85 4.09
N PRO A 251 5.74 -32.90 3.34
CA PRO A 251 4.83 -33.91 3.83
C PRO A 251 5.61 -34.98 4.62
N GLY A 252 5.46 -34.99 5.94
CA GLY A 252 5.96 -36.04 6.81
C GLY A 252 4.97 -37.21 6.88
N GLY A 253 5.23 -38.25 6.10
CA GLY A 253 4.64 -39.57 6.30
C GLY A 253 5.10 -40.20 7.62
N GLY A 254 4.20 -40.96 8.24
CA GLY A 254 4.43 -41.65 9.51
C GLY A 254 3.38 -42.71 9.77
N ASP A 255 3.45 -43.77 8.98
CA ASP A 255 2.88 -45.09 9.24
C ASP A 255 3.45 -45.66 10.56
N ASN A 256 2.56 -46.19 11.41
CA ASN A 256 2.76 -47.42 12.21
C ASN A 256 1.71 -47.56 13.31
N GLY A 257 1.14 -48.77 13.44
CA GLY A 257 0.80 -49.27 14.78
C GLY A 257 -0.47 -50.10 14.91
N LYS A 258 -0.35 -51.38 14.54
CA LYS A 258 -1.27 -52.49 14.81
C LYS A 258 -1.71 -52.64 16.28
N GLY A 259 -2.93 -53.17 16.46
CA GLY A 259 -3.36 -53.97 17.62
C GLY A 259 -4.88 -54.08 17.67
N ARG A 260 -5.51 -55.18 17.19
CA ARG A 260 -6.03 -56.32 17.99
C ARG A 260 -7.10 -55.87 19.01
N GLU A 261 -8.27 -56.47 19.16
CA GLU A 261 -8.76 -57.81 18.89
C GLU A 261 -10.31 -57.80 18.94
N ALA A 262 -10.88 -58.87 18.40
CA ALA A 262 -12.28 -59.27 18.37
C ALA A 262 -13.02 -59.20 19.70
N SER A 263 -14.36 -59.00 19.64
CA SER A 263 -15.32 -59.97 20.21
C SER A 263 -16.78 -59.50 20.08
N SER A 264 -17.56 -60.31 19.38
CA SER A 264 -18.89 -60.80 19.80
C SER A 264 -20.13 -59.89 19.73
N ALA A 265 -20.94 -60.11 18.70
CA ALA A 265 -22.41 -60.28 18.83
C ALA A 265 -22.71 -61.53 19.70
N PRO A 266 -23.93 -61.81 20.22
CA PRO A 266 -25.29 -61.53 19.71
C PRO A 266 -26.21 -60.91 20.82
N SER A 267 -27.49 -60.56 20.63
CA SER A 267 -28.59 -61.05 19.78
C SER A 267 -29.56 -59.93 19.46
#